data_AF-A0A4Y0BGC1-F1
#
_entry.id   AF-A0A4Y0BGC1-F1
#
_cell.length_a   1.000
_cell.length_b   1.000
_cell.length_c   1.000
_cell.angle_alpha   90.00
_cell.angle_beta   90.00
_cell.angle_gamma   90.00
#
_symmetry.space_group_name_H-M   'P 1'
#
loop_
_entity.id
_entity.type
_entity.pdbx_description
1 polymer ?
#
loop_
_entity_poly.entity_id
_entity_poly.type
_entity_poly.pdbx_seq_one_letter_code
_entity_poly.pdbx_strand_id
1 'polypeptide(L)'
;MFVSKRRWILKTCGTTTPLQCFEPLLRLAAEIAGYVEIEDLFYSRKNYKRPELQVSPHRGFEEEVAFLDSFFEDGRAYSLGAINRDCWHLYTLSRGGGGSKILKRNNHLHQLMEQHHSEQQHDEQLFEASMQPDPDQTIEILMTDLDPNVMAIFTKDVCTTAKEATQKSGIHRLLPGMVIDDYLFDPCGYSMNGISKNGCYMTIHITPEREFSYVSFESNVASSDYGELIKRVIRTFQPGKFIVTVFANKTSIAANANREIEHLGIIDQWKRRDIQYSRFASYDLTYAQYCKYPS
;
A
#
# COMPACT_ATOMS: atom_id res chain seq x y z
N MET A 1 -8.62 5.93 -3.99
CA MET A 1 -8.93 4.68 -4.72
C MET A 1 -8.34 4.80 -6.12
N PHE A 2 -7.66 3.77 -6.60
CA PHE A 2 -7.16 3.69 -7.98
C PHE A 2 -7.74 2.47 -8.66
N VAL A 3 -8.22 2.63 -9.89
CA VAL A 3 -8.78 1.56 -10.70
C VAL A 3 -8.08 1.55 -12.05
N SER A 4 -7.55 0.40 -12.44
CA SER A 4 -6.91 0.15 -13.72
C SER A 4 -7.46 -1.14 -14.33
N LYS A 5 -6.97 -1.54 -15.51
CA LYS A 5 -7.53 -2.69 -16.24
C LYS A 5 -7.61 -3.98 -15.39
N ARG A 6 -6.56 -4.30 -14.63
CA ARG A 6 -6.45 -5.55 -13.84
C ARG A 6 -6.03 -5.33 -12.38
N ARG A 7 -5.93 -4.08 -11.94
CA ARG A 7 -5.50 -3.73 -10.57
C ARG A 7 -6.42 -2.70 -9.96
N TRP A 8 -6.84 -2.99 -8.73
CA TRP A 8 -7.66 -2.13 -7.89
C TRP A 8 -6.95 -1.87 -6.57
N ILE A 9 -6.93 -0.61 -6.14
CA ILE A 9 -6.27 -0.18 -4.90
C ILE A 9 -7.26 0.68 -4.11
N LEU A 10 -7.57 0.25 -2.90
CA LEU A 10 -8.34 1.02 -1.92
C LEU A 10 -7.55 1.21 -0.65
N LYS A 11 -7.38 2.48 -0.29
CA LYS A 11 -6.81 2.92 0.98
C LYS A 11 -7.85 3.79 1.68
N THR A 12 -8.20 3.43 2.90
CA THR A 12 -9.12 4.19 3.76
C THR A 12 -8.48 4.41 5.13
N CYS A 13 -9.05 5.30 5.93
CA CYS A 13 -8.54 5.67 7.24
C CYS A 13 -9.67 5.96 8.23
N GLY A 14 -9.33 6.27 9.49
CA GLY A 14 -10.32 6.47 10.54
C GLY A 14 -10.91 5.14 11.01
N THR A 15 -12.24 5.03 11.02
CA THR A 15 -12.99 3.84 11.46
C THR A 15 -13.72 3.13 10.30
N THR A 16 -13.38 3.47 9.06
CA THR A 16 -13.89 2.77 7.87
C THR A 16 -13.51 1.29 7.91
N THR A 17 -14.35 0.45 7.31
CA THR A 17 -14.21 -1.02 7.31
C THR A 17 -13.87 -1.55 5.89
N PRO A 18 -12.65 -1.31 5.35
CA PRO A 18 -12.33 -1.61 3.96
C PRO A 18 -12.50 -3.09 3.59
N LEU A 19 -12.35 -4.04 4.51
CA LEU A 19 -12.56 -5.46 4.20
C LEU A 19 -14.04 -5.80 3.90
N GLN A 20 -15.00 -4.99 4.39
CA GLN A 20 -16.42 -5.22 4.10
C GLN A 20 -16.78 -4.94 2.63
N CYS A 21 -15.95 -4.21 1.88
CA CYS A 21 -16.19 -4.02 0.45
C CYS A 21 -15.64 -5.16 -0.41
N PHE A 22 -14.95 -6.14 0.18
CA PHE A 22 -14.25 -7.19 -0.57
C PHE A 22 -15.21 -8.06 -1.38
N GLU A 23 -16.26 -8.61 -0.75
CA GLU A 23 -17.25 -9.42 -1.48
C GLU A 23 -18.01 -8.61 -2.56
N PRO A 24 -18.53 -7.40 -2.28
CA PRO A 24 -19.10 -6.54 -3.33
C PRO A 24 -18.13 -6.27 -4.48
N LEU A 25 -16.84 -6.04 -4.21
CA LEU A 25 -15.81 -5.83 -5.22
C LEU A 25 -15.66 -7.05 -6.13
N LEU A 26 -15.58 -8.26 -5.56
CA LEU A 26 -15.45 -9.49 -6.34
C LEU A 26 -16.65 -9.71 -7.25
N ARG A 27 -17.86 -9.44 -6.76
CA ARG A 27 -19.08 -9.51 -7.60
C ARG A 27 -19.03 -8.52 -8.76
N LEU A 28 -18.68 -7.27 -8.50
CA LEU A 28 -18.56 -6.25 -9.55
C LEU A 28 -17.46 -6.60 -10.57
N ALA A 29 -16.33 -7.13 -10.12
CA ALA A 29 -15.25 -7.56 -11.00
C ALA A 29 -15.69 -8.70 -11.93
N ALA A 30 -16.45 -9.66 -11.41
CA ALA A 30 -16.99 -10.77 -12.20
C ALA A 30 -18.08 -10.30 -13.17
N GLU A 31 -19.08 -9.58 -12.68
CA GLU A 31 -20.27 -9.19 -13.47
C GLU A 31 -19.95 -8.15 -14.55
N ILE A 32 -19.11 -7.16 -14.23
CA ILE A 32 -18.83 -6.04 -15.14
C ILE A 32 -17.61 -6.31 -16.01
N ALA A 33 -16.56 -6.91 -15.45
CA ALA A 33 -15.26 -7.05 -16.12
C ALA A 33 -14.91 -8.50 -16.48
N GLY A 34 -15.73 -9.48 -16.08
CA GLY A 34 -15.49 -10.90 -16.36
C GLY A 34 -14.33 -11.51 -15.56
N TYR A 35 -13.83 -10.84 -14.53
CA TYR A 35 -12.72 -11.34 -13.71
C TYR A 35 -13.26 -12.23 -12.58
N VAL A 36 -13.00 -13.54 -12.69
CA VAL A 36 -13.47 -14.56 -11.74
C VAL A 36 -12.35 -15.16 -10.87
N GLU A 37 -11.10 -14.77 -11.13
CA GLU A 37 -9.92 -15.21 -10.38
C GLU A 37 -9.09 -14.02 -9.91
N ILE A 38 -8.41 -14.20 -8.77
CA ILE A 38 -7.47 -13.22 -8.21
C ILE A 38 -6.06 -13.75 -8.43
N GLU A 39 -5.23 -12.97 -9.10
CA GLU A 39 -3.81 -13.29 -9.32
C GLU A 39 -2.99 -13.06 -8.05
N ASP A 40 -3.06 -11.84 -7.51
CA ASP A 40 -2.43 -11.42 -6.27
C ASP A 40 -3.41 -10.62 -5.40
N LEU A 41 -3.36 -10.82 -4.07
CA LEU A 41 -4.04 -10.03 -3.06
C LEU A 41 -3.02 -9.53 -2.05
N PHE A 42 -3.12 -8.25 -1.69
CA PHE A 42 -2.38 -7.64 -0.59
C PHE A 42 -3.36 -6.83 0.25
N TYR A 43 -3.52 -7.23 1.51
CA TYR A 43 -4.17 -6.43 2.55
C TYR A 43 -3.13 -6.07 3.59
N SER A 44 -2.87 -4.79 3.79
CA SER A 44 -1.84 -4.36 4.71
C SER A 44 -2.20 -3.09 5.46
N ARG A 45 -1.60 -2.94 6.65
CA ARG A 45 -1.69 -1.72 7.45
C ARG A 45 -0.58 -1.65 8.48
N LYS A 46 -0.20 -0.42 8.85
CA LYS A 46 0.53 -0.19 10.10
C LYS A 46 -0.37 -0.50 11.31
N ASN A 47 0.21 -0.86 12.44
CA ASN A 47 -0.53 -0.92 13.69
C ASN A 47 -1.24 0.42 14.02
N TYR A 48 -2.49 0.33 14.48
CA TYR A 48 -3.30 1.49 14.83
C TYR A 48 -2.75 2.20 16.07
N LYS A 49 -2.91 3.53 16.10
CA LYS A 49 -2.65 4.32 17.32
C LYS A 49 -3.68 4.05 18.42
N ARG A 50 -4.93 3.78 18.03
CA ARG A 50 -6.07 3.54 18.91
C ARG A 50 -6.89 2.34 18.39
N PRO A 51 -6.38 1.10 18.53
CA PRO A 51 -7.05 -0.09 18.01
C PRO A 51 -8.44 -0.31 18.62
N GLU A 52 -8.68 0.18 19.84
CA GLU A 52 -9.96 0.07 20.55
C GLU A 52 -11.12 0.82 19.89
N LEU A 53 -10.85 1.72 18.95
CA LEU A 53 -11.86 2.46 18.19
C LEU A 53 -12.31 1.75 16.92
N GLN A 54 -11.62 0.68 16.51
CA GLN A 54 -11.91 0.00 15.26
C GLN A 54 -13.15 -0.88 15.38
N VAL A 55 -13.80 -1.12 14.24
CA VAL A 55 -15.03 -1.92 14.14
C VAL A 55 -14.72 -3.22 13.40
N SER A 56 -15.40 -4.30 13.76
CA SER A 56 -15.26 -5.59 13.07
C SER A 56 -15.40 -5.44 11.55
N PRO A 57 -14.55 -6.07 10.72
CA PRO A 57 -13.55 -7.09 11.09
C PRO A 57 -12.15 -6.53 11.46
N HIS A 58 -12.03 -5.25 11.83
CA HIS A 58 -10.74 -4.55 11.99
C HIS A 58 -10.27 -4.34 13.44
N ARG A 59 -10.82 -5.06 14.43
CA ARG A 59 -10.44 -4.84 15.85
C ARG A 59 -9.08 -5.42 16.20
N GLY A 60 -8.59 -6.35 15.40
CA GLY A 60 -7.28 -6.99 15.55
C GLY A 60 -6.84 -7.60 14.23
N PHE A 61 -5.54 -7.85 14.08
CA PHE A 61 -5.04 -8.42 12.83
C PHE A 61 -5.53 -9.87 12.66
N GLU A 62 -5.70 -10.60 13.75
CA GLU A 62 -6.26 -11.95 13.77
C GLU A 62 -7.70 -11.98 13.25
N GLU A 63 -8.52 -10.96 13.54
CA GLU A 63 -9.90 -10.86 13.03
C GLU A 63 -9.91 -10.58 11.52
N GLU A 64 -8.99 -9.73 11.05
CA GLU A 64 -8.83 -9.41 9.63
C GLU A 64 -8.35 -10.62 8.82
N VAL A 65 -7.41 -11.40 9.38
CA VAL A 65 -6.94 -12.66 8.80
C VAL A 65 -8.08 -13.68 8.74
N ALA A 66 -8.81 -13.88 9.85
CA ALA A 66 -9.95 -14.82 9.88
C ALA A 66 -11.05 -14.44 8.88
N PHE A 67 -11.30 -13.14 8.68
CA PHE A 67 -12.22 -12.67 7.65
C PHE A 67 -11.73 -13.06 6.24
N LEU A 68 -10.46 -12.79 5.92
CA LEU A 68 -9.91 -13.12 4.61
C LEU A 68 -9.79 -14.63 4.36
N ASP A 69 -9.47 -15.41 5.39
CA ASP A 69 -9.41 -16.88 5.32
C ASP A 69 -10.80 -17.51 5.11
N SER A 70 -11.89 -16.78 5.34
CA SER A 70 -13.22 -17.24 4.92
C SER A 70 -13.39 -17.28 3.40
N PHE A 71 -12.53 -16.57 2.64
CA PHE A 71 -12.50 -16.57 1.18
C PHE A 71 -11.40 -17.47 0.61
N PHE A 72 -10.28 -17.67 1.32
CA PHE A 72 -9.08 -18.35 0.81
C PHE A 72 -8.52 -19.36 1.83
N GLU A 73 -8.14 -20.55 1.36
CA GLU A 73 -7.52 -21.57 2.23
C GLU A 73 -6.00 -21.40 2.36
N ASP A 74 -5.36 -20.69 1.45
CA ASP A 74 -3.91 -20.63 1.26
C ASP A 74 -3.31 -19.22 1.42
N GLY A 75 -4.08 -18.29 1.98
CA GLY A 75 -3.60 -16.98 2.36
C GLY A 75 -2.55 -17.03 3.46
N ARG A 76 -1.71 -15.99 3.52
CA ARG A 76 -0.59 -15.91 4.47
C ARG A 76 -0.53 -14.56 5.14
N ALA A 77 -0.41 -14.59 6.47
CA ALA A 77 -0.33 -13.40 7.31
C ALA A 77 1.08 -13.21 7.88
N TYR A 78 1.54 -11.96 7.91
CA TYR A 78 2.86 -11.55 8.38
C TYR A 78 2.75 -10.28 9.23
N SER A 79 3.65 -10.15 10.20
CA SER A 79 3.85 -8.91 10.95
C SER A 79 5.34 -8.56 10.91
N LEU A 80 5.66 -7.38 10.39
CA LEU A 80 7.03 -6.89 10.23
C LEU A 80 7.28 -5.74 11.20
N GLY A 81 8.49 -5.69 11.76
CA GLY A 81 8.83 -4.78 12.85
C GLY A 81 8.61 -5.39 14.23
N ALA A 82 8.68 -4.55 15.26
CA ALA A 82 8.48 -4.97 16.64
C ALA A 82 6.98 -4.95 16.98
N ILE A 83 6.38 -6.14 17.19
CA ILE A 83 4.94 -6.32 17.46
C ILE A 83 4.47 -5.51 18.68
N ASN A 84 5.34 -5.32 19.68
CA ASN A 84 5.06 -4.53 20.88
C ASN A 84 5.32 -3.01 20.72
N ARG A 85 5.70 -2.54 19.51
CA ARG A 85 5.97 -1.14 19.19
C ARG A 85 5.32 -0.76 17.87
N ASP A 86 6.10 -0.26 16.92
CA ASP A 86 5.64 0.01 15.56
C ASP A 86 5.87 -1.23 14.71
N CYS A 87 4.79 -1.74 14.12
CA CYS A 87 4.83 -2.86 13.20
C CYS A 87 3.87 -2.62 12.03
N TRP A 88 4.06 -3.40 10.98
CA TRP A 88 3.27 -3.37 9.77
C TRP A 88 2.78 -4.79 9.46
N HIS A 89 1.48 -4.93 9.32
CA HIS A 89 0.79 -6.20 9.08
C HIS A 89 0.49 -6.37 7.59
N LEU A 90 0.57 -7.62 7.14
CA LEU A 90 0.29 -8.01 5.76
C LEU A 90 -0.43 -9.35 5.74
N TYR A 91 -1.57 -9.39 5.09
CA TYR A 91 -2.13 -10.60 4.53
C TYR A 91 -1.90 -10.60 3.02
N THR A 92 -1.43 -11.72 2.48
CA THR A 92 -1.24 -11.87 1.04
C THR A 92 -1.65 -13.24 0.53
N LEU A 93 -2.14 -13.25 -0.70
CA LEU A 93 -2.35 -14.43 -1.53
C LEU A 93 -1.63 -14.16 -2.85
N SER A 94 -0.86 -15.14 -3.35
CA SER A 94 -0.27 -15.07 -4.68
C SER A 94 -0.38 -16.43 -5.33
N ARG A 95 -1.06 -16.49 -6.48
CA ARG A 95 -1.26 -17.75 -7.21
C ARG A 95 -0.09 -18.12 -8.12
N GLY A 96 0.95 -17.29 -8.14
CA GLY A 96 2.11 -17.46 -9.00
C GLY A 96 1.71 -17.26 -10.47
N GLY A 97 1.97 -16.07 -11.02
CA GLY A 97 1.84 -15.83 -12.45
C GLY A 97 2.69 -16.84 -13.23
N GLY A 98 2.04 -17.84 -13.82
CA GLY A 98 2.70 -18.92 -14.54
C GLY A 98 2.17 -20.31 -14.20
N GLY A 99 0.94 -20.61 -14.61
CA GLY A 99 0.47 -21.96 -14.98
C GLY A 99 0.67 -23.13 -14.02
N SER A 100 1.03 -22.93 -12.75
CA SER A 100 1.21 -24.02 -11.80
C SER A 100 -0.13 -24.39 -11.18
N LYS A 101 -0.72 -25.45 -11.75
CA LYS A 101 -1.78 -26.30 -11.18
C LYS A 101 -2.68 -25.58 -10.16
N ILE A 102 -3.76 -25.01 -10.69
CA ILE A 102 -4.98 -24.65 -9.96
C ILE A 102 -5.34 -25.81 -9.04
N LEU A 103 -4.97 -25.72 -7.77
CA LEU A 103 -5.50 -26.55 -6.71
C LEU A 103 -6.38 -25.62 -5.87
N LYS A 104 -7.66 -25.66 -6.26
CA LYS A 104 -8.86 -25.11 -5.63
C LYS A 104 -9.27 -23.70 -6.09
N ARG A 105 -10.30 -23.72 -6.95
CA ARG A 105 -11.22 -22.62 -7.26
C ARG A 105 -11.72 -21.97 -5.95
N ASN A 106 -11.98 -20.67 -5.99
CA ASN A 106 -12.67 -19.95 -4.91
C ASN A 106 -14.05 -20.59 -4.67
N ASN A 107 -14.17 -21.47 -3.67
CA ASN A 107 -15.41 -22.19 -3.39
C ASN A 107 -16.58 -21.21 -3.13
N HIS A 108 -16.31 -20.06 -2.52
CA HIS A 108 -17.35 -19.07 -2.23
C HIS A 108 -17.87 -18.33 -3.47
N LEU A 109 -17.01 -18.00 -4.44
CA LEU A 109 -17.42 -17.33 -5.69
C LEU A 109 -18.20 -18.28 -6.59
N HIS A 110 -17.80 -19.55 -6.64
CA HIS A 110 -18.54 -20.60 -7.37
C HIS A 110 -19.93 -20.84 -6.77
N GLN A 111 -20.04 -20.82 -5.44
CA GLN A 111 -21.30 -20.99 -4.73
C GLN A 111 -22.25 -19.78 -4.89
N LEU A 112 -21.71 -18.58 -5.16
CA LEU A 112 -22.48 -17.38 -5.52
C LEU A 112 -22.96 -17.39 -6.98
N MET A 113 -22.33 -18.17 -7.86
CA MET A 113 -22.49 -18.07 -9.33
C MET A 113 -23.13 -19.31 -9.99
N GLU A 114 -23.74 -20.19 -9.21
CA GLU A 114 -24.26 -21.50 -9.67
C GLU A 114 -25.54 -21.46 -10.53
N GLN A 115 -25.79 -20.39 -11.31
CA GLN A 115 -26.94 -20.35 -12.23
C GLN A 115 -26.65 -20.32 -13.73
N HIS A 116 -25.45 -20.02 -14.22
CA HIS A 116 -25.21 -20.07 -15.67
C HIS A 116 -23.74 -20.33 -16.02
N HIS A 117 -23.38 -21.58 -16.39
CA HIS A 117 -22.82 -21.94 -17.71
C HIS A 117 -22.16 -23.32 -17.76
N SER A 118 -22.43 -24.02 -18.87
CA SER A 118 -21.91 -25.31 -19.31
C SER A 118 -20.53 -25.21 -19.97
N GLU A 119 -19.78 -26.31 -19.86
CA GLU A 119 -18.39 -26.55 -20.26
C GLU A 119 -18.08 -26.34 -21.75
N GLN A 120 -16.99 -25.61 -22.04
CA GLN A 120 -16.09 -25.86 -23.17
C GLN A 120 -14.66 -25.48 -22.75
N GLN A 121 -13.82 -26.49 -22.49
CA GLN A 121 -12.36 -26.36 -22.33
C GLN A 121 -11.71 -27.33 -23.30
N HIS A 122 -10.78 -26.85 -24.14
CA HIS A 122 -9.56 -27.54 -24.61
C HIS A 122 -8.99 -26.72 -25.78
N ASP A 123 -7.96 -25.87 -25.54
CA ASP A 123 -6.73 -25.77 -26.36
C ASP A 123 -5.76 -24.61 -26.02
N GLU A 124 -6.04 -23.73 -25.05
CA GLU A 124 -5.13 -22.60 -24.74
C GLU A 124 -3.97 -22.91 -23.74
N GLN A 125 -3.83 -24.16 -23.28
CA GLN A 125 -3.04 -24.50 -22.08
C GLN A 125 -1.51 -24.55 -22.22
N LEU A 126 -0.93 -24.30 -23.39
CA LEU A 126 0.52 -24.49 -23.61
C LEU A 126 1.35 -23.20 -23.75
N PHE A 127 0.74 -22.00 -23.79
CA PHE A 127 1.48 -20.75 -24.01
C PHE A 127 1.77 -19.92 -22.73
N GLU A 128 1.00 -20.10 -21.65
CA GLU A 128 1.11 -19.23 -20.45
C GLU A 128 2.29 -19.55 -19.51
N ALA A 129 2.86 -20.76 -19.57
CA ALA A 129 3.93 -21.19 -18.66
C ALA A 129 5.29 -20.49 -18.87
N SER A 130 5.40 -19.59 -19.86
CA SER A 130 6.66 -18.93 -20.24
C SER A 130 6.70 -17.41 -20.08
N MET A 131 5.58 -16.76 -19.73
CA MET A 131 5.54 -15.31 -19.58
C MET A 131 5.98 -14.90 -18.19
N GLN A 132 7.07 -14.12 -18.12
CA GLN A 132 7.48 -13.45 -16.89
C GLN A 132 6.42 -12.40 -16.50
N PRO A 133 6.14 -12.19 -15.21
CA PRO A 133 5.16 -11.21 -14.77
C PRO A 133 5.57 -9.78 -15.17
N ASP A 134 4.57 -8.92 -15.41
CA ASP A 134 4.80 -7.49 -15.66
C ASP A 134 5.61 -6.88 -14.49
N PRO A 135 6.60 -6.01 -14.75
CA PRO A 135 7.36 -5.33 -13.69
C PRO A 135 6.44 -4.55 -12.74
N ASP A 136 6.46 -4.89 -11.46
CA ASP A 136 5.66 -4.20 -10.44
C ASP A 136 6.43 -3.98 -9.15
N GLN A 137 6.18 -2.82 -8.55
CA GLN A 137 6.77 -2.37 -7.31
C GLN A 137 5.86 -1.36 -6.62
N THR A 138 5.89 -1.34 -5.30
CA THR A 138 5.17 -0.36 -4.49
C THR A 138 6.06 0.07 -3.32
N ILE A 139 6.19 1.38 -3.11
CA ILE A 139 6.82 1.97 -1.92
C ILE A 139 5.76 2.64 -1.07
N GLU A 140 5.76 2.38 0.24
CA GLU A 140 5.07 3.21 1.23
C GLU A 140 6.05 3.84 2.21
N ILE A 141 5.77 5.08 2.63
CA ILE A 141 6.47 5.77 3.70
C ILE A 141 5.41 6.27 4.69
N LEU A 142 5.39 5.66 5.87
CA LEU A 142 4.38 5.88 6.91
C LEU A 142 5.01 6.64 8.07
N MET A 143 4.58 7.88 8.28
CA MET A 143 5.24 8.89 9.10
C MET A 143 4.38 9.28 10.29
N THR A 144 5.00 9.46 11.44
CA THR A 144 4.35 9.92 12.69
C THR A 144 5.24 10.93 13.42
N ASP A 145 4.66 11.63 14.38
CA ASP A 145 5.33 12.62 15.23
C ASP A 145 5.95 13.74 14.37
N LEU A 146 5.13 14.31 13.48
CA LEU A 146 5.57 15.27 12.46
C LEU A 146 5.83 16.67 13.03
N ASP A 147 6.69 17.45 12.36
CA ASP A 147 6.99 18.83 12.75
C ASP A 147 5.70 19.69 12.70
N PRO A 148 5.30 20.33 13.83
CA PRO A 148 4.08 21.12 13.88
C PRO A 148 4.03 22.29 12.89
N ASN A 149 5.18 22.90 12.55
CA ASN A 149 5.23 24.00 11.58
C ASN A 149 4.97 23.48 10.16
N VAL A 150 5.42 22.26 9.86
CA VAL A 150 5.13 21.60 8.59
C VAL A 150 3.65 21.20 8.54
N MET A 151 3.12 20.62 9.62
CA MET A 151 1.71 20.22 9.70
C MET A 151 0.74 21.39 9.62
N ALA A 152 1.14 22.57 10.11
CA ALA A 152 0.33 23.79 10.02
C ALA A 152 -0.03 24.16 8.57
N ILE A 153 0.78 23.80 7.57
CA ILE A 153 0.48 24.04 6.15
C ILE A 153 -0.85 23.39 5.73
N PHE A 154 -1.25 22.30 6.38
CA PHE A 154 -2.42 21.51 6.03
C PHE A 154 -3.65 21.85 6.88
N THR A 155 -3.73 23.08 7.40
CA THR A 155 -4.89 23.64 8.08
C THR A 155 -5.48 24.81 7.27
N LYS A 156 -6.78 25.06 7.45
CA LYS A 156 -7.48 26.20 6.82
C LYS A 156 -7.02 27.56 7.35
N ASP A 157 -6.36 27.59 8.50
CA ASP A 157 -5.76 28.80 9.07
C ASP A 157 -4.53 29.28 8.27
N VAL A 158 -3.82 28.36 7.61
CA VAL A 158 -2.55 28.66 6.92
C VAL A 158 -2.68 28.61 5.40
N CYS A 159 -3.49 27.70 4.86
CA CYS A 159 -3.76 27.59 3.43
C CYS A 159 -5.26 27.61 3.17
N THR A 160 -5.67 28.39 2.18
CA THR A 160 -7.10 28.51 1.82
C THR A 160 -7.53 27.41 0.86
N THR A 161 -6.62 26.96 -0.01
CA THR A 161 -6.88 25.97 -1.06
C THR A 161 -5.92 24.78 -0.98
N ALA A 162 -6.36 23.64 -1.50
CA ALA A 162 -5.52 22.44 -1.58
C ALA A 162 -4.28 22.67 -2.45
N LYS A 163 -4.44 23.27 -3.63
CA LYS A 163 -3.34 23.67 -4.51
C LYS A 163 -2.27 24.53 -3.81
N GLU A 164 -2.68 25.46 -2.96
CA GLU A 164 -1.75 26.27 -2.16
C GLU A 164 -0.93 25.39 -1.20
N ALA A 165 -1.60 24.49 -0.45
CA ALA A 165 -0.92 23.54 0.43
C ALA A 165 0.06 22.63 -0.35
N THR A 166 -0.32 22.14 -1.53
CA THR A 166 0.52 21.33 -2.44
C THR A 166 1.78 22.07 -2.89
N GLN A 167 1.65 23.36 -3.19
CA GLN A 167 2.76 24.20 -3.62
C GLN A 167 3.68 24.56 -2.46
N LYS A 168 3.10 25.03 -1.34
CA LYS A 168 3.81 25.51 -0.16
C LYS A 168 4.58 24.40 0.55
N SER A 169 3.99 23.21 0.67
CA SER A 169 4.65 22.03 1.24
C SER A 169 5.76 21.47 0.34
N GLY A 170 5.69 21.69 -0.98
CA GLY A 170 6.60 21.08 -1.94
C GLY A 170 6.18 19.71 -2.45
N ILE A 171 4.96 19.23 -2.14
CA ILE A 171 4.42 17.94 -2.63
C ILE A 171 4.51 17.82 -4.16
N HIS A 172 4.21 18.90 -4.89
CA HIS A 172 4.31 18.94 -6.37
C HIS A 172 5.70 18.60 -6.94
N ARG A 173 6.75 18.59 -6.12
CA ARG A 173 8.14 18.28 -6.52
C ARG A 173 8.60 16.87 -6.12
N LEU A 174 7.81 16.14 -5.33
CA LEU A 174 8.18 14.79 -4.86
C LEU A 174 8.36 13.83 -6.03
N LEU A 175 7.37 13.78 -6.92
CA LEU A 175 7.40 13.05 -8.19
C LEU A 175 7.00 14.01 -9.31
N PRO A 176 7.96 14.67 -9.98
CA PRO A 176 7.68 15.62 -11.05
C PRO A 176 6.90 14.98 -12.21
N GLY A 177 5.99 15.75 -12.81
CA GLY A 177 5.20 15.30 -13.97
C GLY A 177 3.91 14.55 -13.64
N MET A 178 3.55 14.45 -12.35
CA MET A 178 2.24 13.96 -11.92
C MET A 178 1.14 14.99 -12.19
N VAL A 179 0.00 14.52 -12.72
CA VAL A 179 -1.26 15.26 -12.69
C VAL A 179 -1.85 15.04 -11.30
N ILE A 180 -1.94 16.13 -10.52
CA ILE A 180 -2.36 16.09 -9.12
C ILE A 180 -3.83 16.51 -9.01
N ASP A 181 -4.60 15.69 -8.29
CA ASP A 181 -5.91 16.01 -7.75
C ASP A 181 -5.80 16.05 -6.22
N ASP A 182 -6.00 17.23 -5.64
CA ASP A 182 -5.76 17.52 -4.22
C ASP A 182 -7.01 18.06 -3.51
N TYR A 183 -7.09 17.79 -2.21
CA TYR A 183 -8.18 18.24 -1.36
C TYR A 183 -7.67 18.64 0.02
N LEU A 184 -8.16 19.78 0.52
CA LEU A 184 -7.85 20.33 1.84
C LEU A 184 -9.15 20.34 2.66
N PHE A 185 -9.17 19.49 3.68
CA PHE A 185 -10.31 19.25 4.56
C PHE A 185 -10.53 20.40 5.54
N ASP A 186 -11.72 20.44 6.14
CA ASP A 186 -12.12 21.41 7.14
C ASP A 186 -12.25 20.74 8.52
N PRO A 187 -11.69 21.34 9.60
CA PRO A 187 -10.86 22.55 9.62
C PRO A 187 -9.41 22.30 9.15
N CYS A 188 -8.98 21.04 9.09
CA CYS A 188 -7.64 20.64 8.69
C CYS A 188 -7.62 19.22 8.11
N GLY A 189 -6.48 18.85 7.53
CA GLY A 189 -6.30 17.57 6.86
C GLY A 189 -6.13 17.76 5.36
N TYR A 190 -5.37 16.88 4.73
CA TYR A 190 -5.09 16.97 3.29
C TYR A 190 -5.01 15.58 2.67
N SER A 191 -5.53 15.42 1.46
CA SER A 191 -5.29 14.24 0.64
C SER A 191 -5.03 14.60 -0.80
N MET A 192 -4.24 13.80 -1.49
CA MET A 192 -4.06 13.94 -2.94
C MET A 192 -3.80 12.61 -3.62
N ASN A 193 -4.14 12.58 -4.91
CA ASN A 193 -3.69 11.56 -5.84
C ASN A 193 -2.92 12.23 -6.97
N GLY A 194 -1.86 11.57 -7.41
CA GLY A 194 -1.06 11.93 -8.58
C GLY A 194 -1.07 10.78 -9.57
N ILE A 195 -1.24 11.07 -10.86
CA ILE A 195 -1.08 10.08 -11.94
C ILE A 195 -0.16 10.65 -13.01
N SER A 196 0.82 9.85 -13.45
CA SER A 196 1.68 10.17 -14.58
C SER A 196 1.19 9.53 -15.87
N LYS A 197 1.69 10.01 -17.02
CA LYS A 197 1.32 9.49 -18.34
C LYS A 197 1.65 8.01 -18.57
N ASN A 198 2.64 7.48 -17.85
CA ASN A 198 3.05 6.07 -17.92
C ASN A 198 2.31 5.17 -16.91
N GLY A 199 1.26 5.68 -16.24
CA GLY A 199 0.45 4.89 -15.31
C GLY A 199 1.05 4.71 -13.91
N CYS A 200 2.13 5.43 -13.56
CA CYS A 200 2.55 5.51 -12.16
C CYS A 200 1.56 6.38 -11.37
N TYR A 201 1.28 5.97 -10.14
CA TYR A 201 0.47 6.73 -9.21
C TYR A 201 1.28 7.21 -8.01
N MET A 202 0.77 8.24 -7.35
CA MET A 202 1.22 8.72 -6.06
C MET A 202 -0.03 9.02 -5.23
N THR A 203 -0.02 8.73 -3.94
CA THR A 203 -1.07 9.20 -3.04
C THR A 203 -0.48 9.62 -1.70
N ILE A 204 -1.01 10.70 -1.15
CA ILE A 204 -0.59 11.25 0.14
C ILE A 204 -1.82 11.58 0.96
N HIS A 205 -1.85 11.13 2.21
CA HIS A 205 -2.89 11.45 3.18
C HIS A 205 -2.25 12.00 4.46
N ILE A 206 -2.78 13.13 4.96
CA ILE A 206 -2.21 13.91 6.05
C ILE A 206 -3.26 14.18 7.11
N THR A 207 -2.96 13.77 8.34
CA THR A 207 -3.67 14.11 9.58
C THR A 207 -2.73 15.01 10.41
N PRO A 208 -2.94 16.34 10.41
CA PRO A 208 -1.98 17.30 10.95
C PRO A 208 -2.06 17.50 12.47
N GLU A 209 -3.09 17.02 13.15
CA GLU A 209 -3.31 17.23 14.57
C GLU A 209 -2.13 16.74 15.42
N ARG A 210 -1.65 17.59 16.32
CA ARG A 210 -0.38 17.38 17.02
C ARG A 210 -0.34 16.07 17.81
N GLU A 211 -1.45 15.72 18.45
CA GLU A 211 -1.59 14.58 19.35
C GLU A 211 -1.50 13.25 18.59
N PHE A 212 -1.82 13.23 17.31
CA PHE A 212 -1.88 12.02 16.49
C PHE A 212 -1.46 12.24 15.04
N SER A 213 -0.50 13.15 14.83
CA SER A 213 -0.02 13.51 13.51
C SER A 213 0.45 12.28 12.74
N TYR A 214 -0.04 12.17 11.51
CA TYR A 214 0.22 11.04 10.63
C TYR A 214 0.28 11.48 9.18
N VAL A 215 1.28 11.00 8.44
CA VAL A 215 1.34 11.15 6.98
C VAL A 215 1.64 9.79 6.36
N SER A 216 0.86 9.42 5.35
CA SER A 216 1.23 8.31 4.47
C SER A 216 1.59 8.86 3.09
N PHE A 217 2.68 8.34 2.54
CA PHE A 217 3.05 8.47 1.13
C PHE A 217 3.05 7.06 0.52
N GLU A 218 2.49 6.91 -0.67
CA GLU A 218 2.51 5.65 -1.40
C GLU A 218 2.65 5.91 -2.91
N SER A 219 3.43 5.08 -3.59
CA SER A 219 3.59 5.14 -5.05
C SER A 219 4.07 3.82 -5.62
N ASN A 220 3.71 3.51 -6.87
CA ASN A 220 4.32 2.44 -7.66
C ASN A 220 5.43 2.95 -8.61
N VAL A 221 6.02 4.12 -8.34
CA VAL A 221 7.10 4.65 -9.18
C VAL A 221 8.26 3.65 -9.25
N ALA A 222 8.65 3.33 -10.47
CA ALA A 222 9.82 2.48 -10.73
C ALA A 222 11.09 3.32 -10.46
N SER A 223 11.93 2.86 -9.54
CA SER A 223 13.23 3.47 -9.27
C SER A 223 14.26 2.41 -8.95
N SER A 224 15.52 2.66 -9.35
CA SER A 224 16.69 1.92 -8.86
C SER A 224 17.36 2.61 -7.66
N ASP A 225 16.86 3.79 -7.27
CA ASP A 225 17.31 4.58 -6.12
C ASP A 225 16.07 5.10 -5.37
N TYR A 226 15.57 4.30 -4.42
CA TYR A 226 14.54 4.74 -3.48
C TYR A 226 15.10 5.62 -2.37
N GLY A 227 16.39 5.59 -2.08
CA GLY A 227 17.04 6.38 -1.05
C GLY A 227 16.85 7.87 -1.29
N GLU A 228 16.98 8.33 -2.53
CA GLU A 228 16.71 9.73 -2.88
C GLU A 228 15.22 10.07 -2.82
N LEU A 229 14.32 9.14 -3.16
CA LEU A 229 12.88 9.36 -2.95
C LEU A 229 12.53 9.47 -1.47
N ILE A 230 13.04 8.54 -0.65
CA ILE A 230 12.84 8.53 0.81
C ILE A 230 13.33 9.85 1.41
N LYS A 231 14.56 10.30 1.06
CA LYS A 231 15.11 11.59 1.50
C LYS A 231 14.20 12.76 1.15
N ARG A 232 13.71 12.85 -0.09
CA ARG A 232 12.81 13.93 -0.52
C ARG A 232 11.51 13.93 0.27
N VAL A 233 10.89 12.77 0.50
CA VAL A 233 9.64 12.65 1.27
C VAL A 233 9.86 13.04 2.73
N ILE A 234 10.86 12.48 3.42
CA ILE A 234 11.08 12.79 4.84
C ILE A 234 11.58 14.22 5.07
N ARG A 235 12.30 14.82 4.10
CA ARG A 235 12.66 16.25 4.17
C ARG A 235 11.45 17.17 4.00
N THR A 236 10.45 16.73 3.24
CA THR A 236 9.19 17.47 3.03
C THR A 236 8.33 17.46 4.29
N PHE A 237 8.22 16.31 4.96
CA PHE A 237 7.27 16.14 6.07
C PHE A 237 7.91 16.21 7.47
N GLN A 238 9.23 16.12 7.58
CA GLN A 238 9.99 16.19 8.83
C GLN A 238 9.42 15.31 9.96
N PRO A 239 9.27 13.98 9.75
CA PRO A 239 8.72 13.09 10.77
C PRO A 239 9.66 12.89 11.95
N GLY A 240 9.14 12.57 13.13
CA GLY A 240 9.93 12.09 14.26
C GLY A 240 10.36 10.64 14.07
N LYS A 241 9.48 9.82 13.49
CA LYS A 241 9.76 8.43 13.10
C LYS A 241 8.95 8.03 11.88
N PHE A 242 9.46 7.06 11.13
CA PHE A 242 8.78 6.55 9.94
C PHE A 242 9.11 5.08 9.64
N ILE A 243 8.20 4.42 8.95
CA ILE A 243 8.38 3.09 8.36
C ILE A 243 8.46 3.26 6.84
N VAL A 244 9.35 2.49 6.21
CA VAL A 244 9.39 2.28 4.77
C VAL A 244 9.03 0.84 4.48
N THR A 245 8.10 0.61 3.56
CA THR A 245 7.88 -0.70 2.93
C THR A 245 8.16 -0.59 1.44
N VAL A 246 8.87 -1.56 0.87
CA VAL A 246 9.04 -1.68 -0.59
C VAL A 246 8.74 -3.11 -1.00
N PHE A 247 7.70 -3.28 -1.82
CA PHE A 247 7.44 -4.49 -2.58
C PHE A 247 8.04 -4.34 -3.97
N ALA A 248 8.70 -5.38 -4.47
CA ALA A 248 9.11 -5.46 -5.85
C ALA A 248 9.12 -6.92 -6.33
N ASN A 249 8.60 -7.17 -7.53
CA ASN A 249 8.79 -8.45 -8.18
C ASN A 249 10.15 -8.51 -8.89
N LYS A 250 10.54 -9.71 -9.32
CA LYS A 250 11.87 -9.96 -9.89
C LYS A 250 12.12 -9.26 -11.23
N THR A 251 11.06 -8.89 -11.96
CA THR A 251 11.15 -8.20 -13.25
C THR A 251 11.22 -6.68 -13.10
N SER A 252 10.94 -6.16 -11.90
CA SER A 252 11.08 -4.75 -11.57
C SER A 252 12.53 -4.29 -11.47
N ILE A 253 12.80 -3.05 -11.92
CA ILE A 253 14.08 -2.38 -11.63
C ILE A 253 14.30 -2.17 -10.12
N ALA A 254 13.23 -2.21 -9.33
CA ALA A 254 13.24 -2.15 -7.88
C ALA A 254 13.60 -3.49 -7.20
N ALA A 255 13.85 -4.57 -7.96
CA ALA A 255 14.09 -5.90 -7.39
C ALA A 255 15.25 -5.95 -6.39
N ASN A 256 16.18 -4.99 -6.44
CA ASN A 256 17.31 -4.87 -5.51
C ASN A 256 17.11 -3.80 -4.41
N ALA A 257 15.89 -3.30 -4.21
CA ALA A 257 15.59 -2.28 -3.20
C ALA A 257 16.00 -2.71 -1.78
N ASN A 258 15.97 -4.01 -1.49
CA ASN A 258 16.46 -4.56 -0.23
C ASN A 258 17.92 -4.21 0.04
N ARG A 259 18.81 -4.43 -0.94
CA ARG A 259 20.24 -4.09 -0.85
C ARG A 259 20.43 -2.59 -0.74
N GLU A 260 19.65 -1.82 -1.48
CA GLU A 260 19.75 -0.37 -1.43
C GLU A 260 19.44 0.17 -0.03
N ILE A 261 18.28 -0.21 0.51
CA ILE A 261 17.81 0.22 1.83
C ILE A 261 18.70 -0.35 2.95
N GLU A 262 19.33 -1.51 2.74
CA GLU A 262 20.32 -2.07 3.66
C GLU A 262 21.43 -1.06 4.00
N HIS A 263 21.93 -0.32 3.00
CA HIS A 263 23.00 0.66 3.13
C HIS A 263 22.52 2.02 3.69
N LEU A 264 21.22 2.25 3.77
CA LEU A 264 20.62 3.44 4.36
C LEU A 264 20.49 3.30 5.89
N GLY A 265 21.60 3.09 6.58
CA GLY A 265 21.61 2.96 8.05
C GLY A 265 21.29 4.28 8.78
N ILE A 266 21.69 5.40 8.18
CA ILE A 266 21.42 6.77 8.64
C ILE A 266 21.01 7.60 7.43
N ILE A 267 19.95 8.39 7.56
CA ILE A 267 19.49 9.35 6.55
C ILE A 267 19.34 10.69 7.27
N ASP A 268 20.20 11.66 6.97
CA ASP A 268 20.26 12.95 7.67
C ASP A 268 20.23 12.77 9.21
N GLN A 269 19.19 13.26 9.90
CA GLN A 269 19.00 13.13 11.35
C GLN A 269 18.30 11.84 11.81
N TRP A 270 17.93 10.94 10.90
CA TRP A 270 17.19 9.70 11.19
C TRP A 270 18.10 8.49 11.17
N LYS A 271 18.03 7.66 12.22
CA LYS A 271 18.78 6.41 12.34
C LYS A 271 17.83 5.22 12.19
N ARG A 272 18.22 4.23 11.40
CA ARG A 272 17.47 2.98 11.26
C ARG A 272 17.49 2.21 12.59
N ARG A 273 16.32 1.75 13.01
CA ARG A 273 16.10 0.95 14.24
C ARG A 273 15.86 -0.51 13.94
N ASP A 274 15.18 -0.80 12.84
CA ASP A 274 14.85 -2.16 12.43
C ASP A 274 14.90 -2.27 10.90
N ILE A 275 15.24 -3.44 10.40
CA ILE A 275 15.13 -3.83 9.00
C ILE A 275 14.81 -5.31 8.90
N GLN A 276 13.82 -5.65 8.08
CA GLN A 276 13.37 -7.01 7.87
C GLN A 276 13.14 -7.23 6.37
N TYR A 277 13.53 -8.41 5.89
CA TYR A 277 13.34 -8.81 4.50
C TYR A 277 12.46 -10.05 4.47
N SER A 278 11.46 -10.05 3.59
CA SER A 278 10.60 -11.20 3.34
C SER A 278 10.61 -11.52 1.86
N ARG A 279 10.68 -12.81 1.54
CA ARG A 279 10.53 -13.32 0.18
C ARG A 279 9.21 -14.07 0.08
N PHE A 280 8.36 -13.61 -0.81
CA PHE A 280 7.10 -14.26 -1.17
C PHE A 280 7.26 -14.97 -2.52
N ALA A 281 6.16 -15.54 -3.04
CA ALA A 281 6.19 -16.27 -4.31
C ALA A 281 6.64 -15.37 -5.47
N SER A 282 6.00 -14.20 -5.60
CA SER A 282 6.19 -13.29 -6.73
C SER A 282 6.94 -12.00 -6.37
N TYR A 283 7.03 -11.66 -5.08
CA TYR A 283 7.56 -10.39 -4.59
C TYR A 283 8.59 -10.58 -3.49
N ASP A 284 9.63 -9.75 -3.49
CA ASP A 284 10.46 -9.50 -2.31
C ASP A 284 9.93 -8.22 -1.62
N LEU A 285 9.92 -8.23 -0.28
CA LEU A 285 9.48 -7.14 0.57
C LEU A 285 10.60 -6.71 1.50
N THR A 286 10.86 -5.40 1.52
CA THR A 286 11.73 -4.77 2.50
C THR A 286 10.91 -3.91 3.45
N TYR A 287 11.07 -4.12 4.74
CA TYR A 287 10.57 -3.27 5.81
C TYR A 287 11.75 -2.60 6.50
N ALA A 288 11.69 -1.29 6.73
CA ALA A 288 12.68 -0.59 7.55
C ALA A 288 12.01 0.49 8.42
N GLN A 289 12.45 0.59 9.68
CA GLN A 289 11.98 1.60 10.62
C GLN A 289 13.10 2.59 10.96
N TYR A 290 12.78 3.88 10.98
CA TYR A 290 13.71 4.97 11.27
C TYR A 290 13.16 5.90 12.34
N CYS A 291 14.04 6.43 13.20
CA CYS A 291 13.69 7.43 14.21
C CYS A 291 14.72 8.57 14.22
N LYS A 292 14.27 9.79 14.49
CA LYS A 292 15.12 10.97 14.70
C LYS A 292 15.94 10.81 15.98
N TYR A 293 17.19 11.26 16.02
CA TYR A 293 18.01 11.25 17.25
C TYR A 293 17.90 12.57 18.02
N PRO A 294 17.89 12.57 19.37
CA PRO A 294 17.69 11.44 20.27
C PRO A 294 16.18 11.21 20.49
N SER A 295 15.65 10.12 19.93
CA SER A 295 14.31 9.60 20.23
C SER A 295 14.28 8.92 21.58
#